data_AF-A0A382IRA3-F1
#
_entry.id   AF-A0A382IRA3-F1
#
_cell.length_a   1.000
_cell.length_b   1.000
_cell.length_c   1.000
_cell.angle_alpha   90.00
_cell.angle_beta   90.00
_cell.angle_gamma   90.00
#
_symmetry.space_group_name_H-M   'P 1'
#
loop_
_entity.id
_entity.type
_entity.pdbx_description
1 polymer ?
#
loop_
_entity_poly.entity_id
_entity_poly.type
_entity_poly.pdbx_seq_one_letter_code
_entity_poly.pdbx_strand_id
1 'polypeptide(L)'
;VRASAMRKMLAMLADALPGLEFKVELAVKPHPNSPIHAADHPRLDFRIVDGPLSGLVGEFDMAYSSNGTSAGVDVLLAGLPVVVWLDEDDLNLSDLWGLRDVRFVGETQDLAESLSDVRNGTVVVAEAPGFFTLDADLPGWRRLLAESRTGSAAVSDWRDHDVRR
;
A
#
# COMPACT_ATOMS: atom_id res chain seq x y z
N VAL A 1 -3.51 5.04 8.21
CA VAL A 1 -2.93 6.06 7.31
C VAL A 1 -2.84 7.37 8.06
N ARG A 2 -1.65 7.99 8.14
CA ARG A 2 -1.53 9.34 8.73
C ARG A 2 -2.31 10.31 7.84
N ALA A 3 -3.07 11.24 8.42
CA ALA A 3 -3.88 12.17 7.62
C ALA A 3 -3.05 12.97 6.59
N SER A 4 -1.74 13.16 6.84
CA SER A 4 -0.79 13.73 5.87
C SER A 4 -0.57 12.85 4.63
N ALA A 5 -0.40 11.54 4.81
CA ALA A 5 -0.07 10.59 3.75
C ALA A 5 -1.22 10.48 2.73
N MET A 6 -2.47 10.35 3.21
CA MET A 6 -3.64 10.30 2.32
C MET A 6 -3.78 11.60 1.49
N ARG A 7 -3.53 12.76 2.11
CA ARG A 7 -3.57 14.04 1.39
C ARG A 7 -2.50 14.13 0.31
N LYS A 8 -1.26 13.69 0.58
CA LYS A 8 -0.19 13.63 -0.42
C LYS A 8 -0.56 12.71 -1.58
N MET A 9 -1.05 11.51 -1.28
CA MET A 9 -1.48 10.52 -2.28
C MET A 9 -2.59 11.06 -3.19
N LEU A 10 -3.61 11.70 -2.62
CA LEU A 10 -4.69 12.33 -3.41
C LEU A 10 -4.21 13.58 -4.16
N ALA A 11 -3.24 14.32 -3.63
CA ALA A 11 -2.64 15.45 -4.33
C ALA A 11 -1.90 14.98 -5.59
N MET A 12 -1.07 13.95 -5.49
CA MET A 12 -0.38 13.33 -6.63
C MET A 12 -1.37 12.81 -7.67
N LEU A 13 -2.45 12.15 -7.24
CA LEU A 13 -3.52 11.73 -8.15
C LEU A 13 -4.10 12.93 -8.90
N ALA A 14 -4.41 14.03 -8.20
CA ALA A 14 -4.92 15.25 -8.82
C ALA A 14 -3.95 15.89 -9.81
N ASP A 15 -2.64 15.76 -9.56
CA ASP A 15 -1.60 16.28 -10.45
C ASP A 15 -1.38 15.39 -11.68
N ALA A 16 -1.71 14.09 -11.60
CA ALA A 16 -1.54 13.14 -12.70
C ALA A 16 -2.67 13.23 -13.74
N LEU A 17 -3.91 13.46 -13.29
CA LEU A 17 -5.10 13.42 -14.16
C LEU A 17 -5.08 14.40 -15.34
N PRO A 18 -4.62 15.67 -15.21
CA PRO A 18 -4.61 16.61 -16.33
C PRO A 18 -3.71 16.20 -17.50
N GLY A 19 -2.75 15.29 -17.28
CA GLY A 19 -1.85 14.78 -18.32
C GLY A 19 -2.43 13.64 -19.16
N LEU A 20 -3.64 13.16 -18.85
CA LEU A 20 -4.25 12.01 -19.52
C LEU A 20 -5.11 12.44 -20.71
N GLU A 21 -5.05 11.66 -21.79
CA GLU A 21 -5.91 11.84 -22.98
C GLU A 21 -7.32 11.23 -22.81
N PHE A 22 -7.64 10.73 -21.61
CA PHE A 22 -8.90 10.08 -21.28
C PHE A 22 -9.37 10.47 -19.88
N LYS A 23 -10.68 10.33 -19.65
CA LYS A 23 -11.28 10.57 -18.33
C LYS A 23 -11.10 9.35 -17.44
N VAL A 24 -10.72 9.59 -16.19
CA VAL A 24 -10.72 8.58 -15.12
C VAL A 24 -11.91 8.85 -14.19
N GLU A 25 -12.72 7.82 -13.94
CA GLU A 25 -13.77 7.88 -12.94
C GLU A 25 -13.23 7.42 -11.60
N LEU A 26 -13.43 8.22 -10.54
CA LEU A 26 -12.82 7.98 -9.24
C LEU A 26 -13.86 7.56 -8.21
N ALA A 27 -13.50 6.54 -7.45
CA ALA A 27 -14.16 6.19 -6.20
C ALA A 27 -13.13 6.09 -5.09
N VAL A 28 -13.47 6.62 -3.92
CA VAL A 28 -12.62 6.56 -2.73
C VAL A 28 -13.32 5.74 -1.67
N LYS A 29 -12.65 4.68 -1.20
CA LYS A 29 -13.05 3.93 -0.02
C LYS A 29 -12.21 4.38 1.18
N PRO A 30 -12.73 5.26 2.06
CA PRO A 30 -11.98 5.70 3.22
C PRO A 30 -11.85 4.59 4.27
N HIS A 31 -10.79 4.66 5.07
CA HIS A 31 -10.69 3.83 6.28
C HIS A 31 -11.71 4.35 7.32
N PRO A 32 -12.42 3.48 8.08
CA PRO A 32 -13.43 3.92 9.06
C PRO A 32 -12.92 4.95 10.07
N ASN A 33 -11.67 4.81 10.52
CA ASN A 33 -11.03 5.72 11.46
C ASN A 33 -10.28 6.91 10.80
N SER A 34 -10.38 7.07 9.49
CA SER A 34 -9.76 8.16 8.73
C SER A 34 -10.68 8.57 7.57
N PRO A 35 -11.81 9.22 7.86
CA PRO A 35 -12.76 9.63 6.84
C PRO A 35 -12.11 10.61 5.85
N ILE A 36 -12.61 10.59 4.61
CA ILE A 36 -12.20 11.49 3.53
C ILE A 36 -13.46 12.23 3.06
N HIS A 37 -13.37 13.55 2.91
CA HIS A 37 -14.46 14.38 2.43
C HIS A 37 -14.08 14.99 1.09
N ALA A 38 -14.95 14.87 0.08
CA ALA A 38 -14.69 15.44 -1.25
C ALA A 38 -14.44 16.95 -1.23
N ALA A 39 -15.09 17.68 -0.30
CA ALA A 39 -14.91 19.12 -0.13
C ALA A 39 -13.46 19.53 0.19
N ASP A 40 -12.66 18.64 0.80
CA ASP A 40 -11.26 18.90 1.13
C ASP A 40 -10.32 18.73 -0.09
N HIS A 41 -10.84 18.20 -1.20
CA HIS A 41 -10.09 17.82 -2.39
C HIS A 41 -10.74 18.36 -3.67
N PRO A 42 -10.92 19.68 -3.84
CA PRO A 42 -11.69 20.29 -4.93
C PRO A 42 -11.10 20.06 -6.33
N ARG A 43 -9.84 19.58 -6.43
CA ARG A 43 -9.20 19.22 -7.70
C ARG A 43 -9.60 17.83 -8.20
N LEU A 44 -10.29 17.05 -7.39
CA LEU A 44 -10.74 15.70 -7.73
C LEU A 44 -12.26 15.62 -7.67
N ASP A 45 -12.83 14.97 -8.68
CA ASP A 45 -14.23 14.56 -8.68
C ASP A 45 -14.29 13.05 -8.40
N PHE A 46 -14.74 12.67 -7.21
CA PHE A 46 -14.85 11.28 -6.79
C PHE A 46 -16.10 11.01 -5.96
N ARG A 47 -16.62 9.78 -6.08
CA ARG A 47 -17.66 9.27 -5.17
C ARG A 47 -17.04 8.57 -3.96
N ILE A 48 -17.66 8.67 -2.81
CA ILE A 48 -17.33 7.81 -1.65
C ILE A 48 -18.03 6.47 -1.82
N VAL A 49 -17.31 5.38 -1.60
CA VAL A 49 -17.85 4.01 -1.59
C VAL A 49 -17.56 3.32 -0.26
N ASP A 50 -18.42 2.38 0.11
CA ASP A 50 -18.34 1.59 1.34
C ASP A 50 -18.72 0.12 1.04
N GLY A 51 -18.56 -0.76 2.02
CA GLY A 51 -18.76 -2.21 1.88
C GLY A 51 -17.46 -2.97 1.64
N PRO A 52 -17.48 -4.31 1.63
CA PRO A 52 -16.28 -5.14 1.49
C PRO A 52 -15.61 -4.95 0.12
N LEU A 53 -14.27 -4.94 0.07
CA LEU A 53 -13.52 -4.76 -1.19
C LEU A 53 -13.87 -5.81 -2.23
N SER A 54 -14.06 -7.07 -1.81
CA SER A 54 -14.48 -8.17 -2.68
C SER A 54 -15.80 -7.94 -3.41
N GLY A 55 -16.68 -7.10 -2.87
CA GLY A 55 -17.94 -6.72 -3.52
C GLY A 55 -17.82 -5.54 -4.48
N LEU A 56 -16.71 -4.79 -4.40
CA LEU A 56 -16.48 -3.57 -5.17
C LEU A 56 -15.59 -3.79 -6.39
N VAL A 57 -14.64 -4.74 -6.32
CA VAL A 57 -13.61 -4.92 -7.35
C VAL A 57 -14.14 -5.08 -8.79
N GLY A 58 -15.30 -5.71 -8.96
CA GLY A 58 -15.90 -5.92 -10.30
C GLY A 58 -16.42 -4.64 -10.97
N GLU A 59 -16.44 -3.51 -10.26
CA GLU A 59 -16.86 -2.21 -10.79
C GLU A 59 -15.69 -1.35 -11.30
N PHE A 60 -14.44 -1.79 -11.11
CA PHE A 60 -13.26 -0.96 -11.36
C PHE A 60 -12.23 -1.67 -12.24
N ASP A 61 -11.38 -0.89 -12.91
CA ASP A 61 -10.29 -1.42 -13.76
C ASP A 61 -8.95 -1.55 -13.02
N MET A 62 -8.77 -0.80 -11.93
CA MET A 62 -7.57 -0.77 -11.10
C MET A 62 -7.87 -0.19 -9.71
N ALA A 63 -7.07 -0.56 -8.71
CA ALA A 63 -6.98 0.19 -7.46
C ALA A 63 -5.65 0.94 -7.31
N TYR A 64 -5.76 2.10 -6.67
CA TYR A 64 -4.64 2.91 -6.20
C TYR A 64 -4.65 2.92 -4.68
N SER A 65 -3.61 2.37 -4.03
CA SER A 65 -3.56 2.19 -2.57
C SER A 65 -2.31 2.81 -1.97
N SER A 66 -2.40 3.28 -0.73
CA SER A 66 -1.22 3.57 0.08
C SER A 66 -0.46 2.27 0.43
N ASN A 67 0.84 2.37 0.72
CA ASN A 67 1.70 1.24 1.06
C ASN A 67 1.54 0.70 2.51
N GLY A 68 0.77 1.37 3.38
CA GLY A 68 0.78 1.09 4.82
C GLY A 68 -0.39 0.28 5.38
N THR A 69 -1.20 -0.37 4.53
CA THR A 69 -2.39 -1.13 4.96
C THR A 69 -2.61 -2.37 4.10
N SER A 70 -3.33 -3.36 4.63
CA SER A 70 -3.70 -4.58 3.89
C SER A 70 -4.62 -4.35 2.70
N ALA A 71 -5.19 -3.15 2.53
CA ALA A 71 -6.15 -2.85 1.47
C ALA A 71 -5.61 -3.20 0.06
N GLY A 72 -4.31 -2.96 -0.19
CA GLY A 72 -3.69 -3.36 -1.45
C GLY A 72 -3.69 -4.88 -1.67
N VAL A 73 -3.39 -5.65 -0.62
CA VAL A 73 -3.45 -7.13 -0.65
C VAL A 73 -4.89 -7.61 -0.85
N ASP A 74 -5.83 -7.04 -0.11
CA ASP A 74 -7.25 -7.40 -0.17
C ASP A 74 -7.82 -7.19 -1.59
N VAL A 75 -7.43 -6.09 -2.25
CA VAL A 75 -7.83 -5.81 -3.64
C VAL A 75 -7.15 -6.77 -4.62
N LEU A 76 -5.84 -7.00 -4.47
CA LEU A 76 -5.11 -7.91 -5.35
C LEU A 76 -5.72 -9.32 -5.31
N LEU A 77 -5.98 -9.83 -4.12
CA LEU A 77 -6.62 -11.14 -3.90
C LEU A 77 -8.04 -11.22 -4.49
N ALA A 78 -8.72 -10.07 -4.59
CA ALA A 78 -10.02 -9.97 -5.21
C ALA A 78 -9.95 -9.84 -6.75
N GLY A 79 -8.74 -9.85 -7.34
CA GLY A 79 -8.53 -9.98 -8.78
C GLY A 79 -8.42 -8.66 -9.54
N LEU A 80 -8.14 -7.55 -8.85
CA LEU A 80 -8.00 -6.23 -9.47
C LEU A 80 -6.52 -5.79 -9.46
N PRO A 81 -5.98 -5.22 -10.56
CA PRO A 81 -4.63 -4.69 -10.58
C PRO A 81 -4.45 -3.58 -9.54
N VAL A 82 -3.28 -3.54 -8.90
CA VAL A 82 -2.97 -2.58 -7.84
C VAL A 82 -1.74 -1.76 -8.20
N VAL A 83 -1.88 -0.45 -8.12
CA VAL A 83 -0.77 0.50 -8.04
C VAL A 83 -0.65 0.97 -6.60
N VAL A 84 0.57 0.90 -6.06
CA VAL A 84 0.88 1.29 -4.70
C VAL A 84 1.60 2.62 -4.70
N TRP A 85 1.04 3.61 -4.00
CA TRP A 85 1.69 4.89 -3.78
C TRP A 85 2.84 4.78 -2.77
N LEU A 86 3.97 5.40 -3.09
CA LEU A 86 5.11 5.57 -2.20
C LEU A 86 5.21 7.02 -1.74
N ASP A 87 5.36 7.21 -0.43
CA ASP A 87 5.76 8.48 0.15
C ASP A 87 7.29 8.56 0.14
N GLU A 88 7.86 9.64 -0.39
CA GLU A 88 9.32 9.88 -0.40
C GLU A 88 9.91 9.95 1.03
N ASP A 89 9.07 10.31 2.01
CA ASP A 89 9.46 10.46 3.41
C ASP A 89 9.22 9.20 4.26
N ASP A 90 8.77 8.08 3.67
CA ASP A 90 8.40 6.87 4.41
C ASP A 90 8.97 5.59 3.80
N LEU A 91 9.04 4.54 4.61
CA LEU A 91 9.46 3.22 4.15
C LEU A 91 8.33 2.57 3.34
N ASN A 92 8.70 1.71 2.38
CA ASN A 92 7.73 0.84 1.72
C ASN A 92 7.31 -0.28 2.67
N LEU A 93 6.15 -0.13 3.30
CA LEU A 93 5.56 -1.12 4.21
C LEU A 93 4.56 -2.05 3.52
N SER A 94 4.50 -2.04 2.18
CA SER A 94 3.53 -2.82 1.44
C SER A 94 3.89 -4.30 1.46
N ASP A 95 2.95 -5.15 1.86
CA ASP A 95 3.07 -6.61 1.74
C ASP A 95 3.16 -7.09 0.27
N LEU A 96 2.85 -6.21 -0.69
CA LEU A 96 2.99 -6.48 -2.12
C LEU A 96 4.41 -6.27 -2.64
N TRP A 97 5.33 -5.79 -1.80
CA TRP A 97 6.69 -5.50 -2.20
C TRP A 97 7.42 -6.77 -2.71
N GLY A 98 8.08 -6.65 -3.86
CA GLY A 98 8.77 -7.76 -4.53
C GLY A 98 7.92 -8.56 -5.52
N LEU A 99 6.62 -8.24 -5.67
CA LEU A 99 5.79 -8.82 -6.74
C LEU A 99 6.03 -8.09 -8.06
N ARG A 100 6.33 -8.85 -9.12
CA ARG A 100 6.75 -8.29 -10.41
C ARG A 100 5.66 -7.47 -11.10
N ASP A 101 4.41 -7.90 -10.96
CA ASP A 101 3.27 -7.28 -11.65
C ASP A 101 2.52 -6.27 -10.78
N VAL A 102 3.05 -5.93 -9.60
CA VAL A 102 2.56 -4.81 -8.77
C VAL A 102 3.45 -3.60 -9.00
N ARG A 103 2.85 -2.47 -9.39
CA ARG A 103 3.58 -1.22 -9.58
C ARG A 103 3.60 -0.38 -8.33
N PHE A 104 4.76 0.23 -8.09
CA PHE A 104 4.98 1.19 -7.01
C PHE A 104 5.34 2.53 -7.63
N VAL A 105 4.60 3.58 -7.27
CA VAL A 105 4.75 4.92 -7.88
C VAL A 105 5.00 5.96 -6.79
N GLY A 106 6.08 6.71 -6.96
CA GLY A 106 6.43 7.86 -6.11
C GLY A 106 6.30 9.20 -6.83
N GLU A 107 6.09 9.17 -8.15
CA GLU A 107 6.05 10.36 -9.00
C GLU A 107 4.75 10.40 -9.82
N THR A 108 4.30 11.62 -10.11
CA THR A 108 3.07 11.89 -10.87
C THR A 108 3.10 11.26 -12.27
N GLN A 109 4.26 11.26 -12.93
CA GLN A 109 4.41 10.67 -14.26
C GLN A 109 4.22 9.16 -14.24
N ASP A 110 4.82 8.45 -13.28
CA ASP A 110 4.71 6.99 -13.15
C ASP A 110 3.25 6.57 -12.89
N LEU A 111 2.51 7.38 -12.14
CA LEU A 111 1.07 7.17 -11.92
C LEU A 111 0.27 7.35 -13.23
N ALA A 112 0.55 8.40 -14.02
CA ALA A 112 -0.12 8.64 -15.29
C ALA A 112 0.16 7.52 -16.32
N GLU A 113 1.40 7.03 -16.37
CA GLU A 113 1.79 5.88 -17.19
C GLU A 113 1.04 4.62 -16.76
N SER A 114 0.94 4.38 -15.44
CA SER A 114 0.21 3.23 -14.91
C SER A 114 -1.29 3.27 -15.26
N LEU A 115 -1.93 4.44 -15.20
CA LEU A 115 -3.32 4.63 -15.62
C LEU A 115 -3.50 4.37 -17.12
N SER A 116 -2.54 4.82 -17.94
CA SER A 116 -2.57 4.64 -19.39
C SER A 116 -2.44 3.17 -19.78
N ASP A 117 -1.59 2.42 -19.08
CA ASP A 117 -1.42 0.99 -19.31
C ASP A 117 -2.69 0.19 -18.97
N VAL A 118 -3.39 0.54 -17.90
CA VAL A 118 -4.69 -0.08 -17.58
C VAL A 118 -5.66 0.18 -18.72
N ARG A 119 -5.74 1.44 -19.17
CA ARG A 119 -6.62 1.83 -20.28
C ARG A 119 -6.30 1.06 -21.56
N ASN A 120 -5.02 0.80 -21.83
CA ASN A 120 -4.55 0.06 -23.00
C ASN A 120 -4.66 -1.46 -22.84
N GLY A 121 -5.09 -1.96 -21.68
CA GLY A 121 -5.21 -3.40 -21.39
C GLY A 121 -3.86 -4.11 -21.33
N THR A 122 -2.77 -3.39 -21.02
CA THR A 122 -1.41 -3.96 -20.92
C THR A 122 -1.07 -4.43 -19.51
N VAL A 123 -1.95 -4.17 -18.54
CA VAL A 123 -1.76 -4.57 -17.15
C VAL A 123 -2.26 -5.98 -16.90
N VAL A 124 -1.42 -6.78 -16.26
CA VAL A 124 -1.76 -8.12 -15.76
C VAL A 124 -2.00 -8.02 -14.26
N VAL A 125 -3.01 -8.72 -13.75
CA VAL A 125 -3.20 -8.88 -12.31
C VAL A 125 -2.10 -9.80 -11.78
N ALA A 126 -1.32 -9.33 -10.81
CA ALA A 126 -0.26 -10.14 -10.23
C ALA A 126 -0.81 -11.44 -9.65
N GLU A 127 -0.10 -12.55 -9.87
CA GLU A 127 -0.39 -13.78 -9.17
C GLU A 127 -0.14 -13.57 -7.67
N ALA A 128 -1.18 -13.79 -6.87
CA ALA A 128 -1.07 -13.68 -5.43
C ALA A 128 -0.17 -14.82 -4.91
N PRO A 129 1.01 -14.53 -4.32
CA PRO A 129 1.74 -15.54 -3.58
C PRO A 129 0.91 -16.03 -2.39
N GLY A 130 1.37 -17.12 -1.76
CA GLY A 130 0.88 -17.49 -0.44
C GLY A 130 1.27 -16.45 0.62
N PHE A 131 0.56 -15.31 0.68
CA PHE A 131 0.80 -14.24 1.67
C PHE A 131 0.56 -14.71 3.10
N PHE A 132 -0.46 -15.55 3.29
CA PHE A 132 -0.91 -15.93 4.61
C PHE A 132 -0.14 -17.15 5.13
N THR A 133 0.71 -16.92 6.13
CA THR A 133 1.37 -17.99 6.89
C THR A 133 0.43 -18.50 7.99
N LEU A 134 -0.65 -19.18 7.60
CA LEU A 134 -1.70 -19.67 8.51
C LEU A 134 -1.38 -21.04 9.15
N ASP A 135 -0.17 -21.53 8.98
CA ASP A 135 0.27 -22.78 9.59
C ASP A 135 0.19 -22.67 11.13
N ALA A 136 -0.59 -23.55 11.74
CA ALA A 136 -0.82 -23.57 13.18
C ALA A 136 0.48 -23.77 13.98
N ASP A 137 1.49 -24.42 13.39
CA ASP A 137 2.78 -24.63 14.03
C ASP A 137 3.65 -23.37 14.03
N LEU A 138 3.29 -22.34 13.26
CA LEU A 138 3.99 -21.06 13.13
C LEU A 138 5.51 -21.21 12.96
N PRO A 139 5.99 -22.07 12.02
CA PRO A 139 7.39 -22.46 11.94
C PRO A 139 8.34 -21.27 11.71
N GLY A 140 7.91 -20.27 10.93
CA GLY A 140 8.68 -19.05 10.68
C GLY A 140 8.95 -18.24 11.96
N TRP A 141 7.92 -18.04 12.78
CA TRP A 141 8.04 -17.35 14.07
C TRP A 141 8.90 -18.13 15.05
N ARG A 142 8.71 -19.46 15.12
CA ARG A 142 9.54 -20.32 15.98
C ARG A 142 11.02 -20.23 15.62
N ARG A 143 11.35 -20.28 14.33
CA ARG A 143 12.72 -20.13 13.84
C ARG A 143 13.31 -18.77 14.22
N LEU A 144 12.60 -17.68 13.92
CA LEU A 144 13.04 -16.32 14.22
C LEU A 144 13.32 -16.12 15.72
N LEU A 145 12.41 -16.62 16.58
CA LEU A 145 12.54 -16.54 18.03
C LEU A 145 13.61 -17.47 18.60
N ALA A 146 13.92 -18.59 17.94
CA ALA A 146 15.04 -19.46 18.32
C ALA A 146 16.37 -18.80 17.96
N GLU A 147 16.49 -18.24 16.76
CA GLU A 147 17.69 -17.57 16.26
C GLU A 147 18.04 -16.32 17.10
N SER A 148 17.04 -15.54 17.50
CA SER A 148 17.22 -14.36 18.37
C SER A 148 17.74 -14.71 19.77
N ARG A 149 17.48 -15.91 20.27
CA ARG A 149 18.02 -16.40 21.56
C ARG A 149 19.50 -16.77 21.45
N THR A 150 19.93 -17.26 20.29
CA THR A 150 21.35 -17.56 20.01
C THR A 150 22.19 -16.29 19.80
N GLY A 151 21.59 -15.20 19.32
CA GLY A 151 22.26 -13.90 19.16
C GLY A 151 22.49 -13.12 20.47
N SER A 152 21.88 -13.53 21.59
CA SER A 152 22.03 -12.83 22.89
C SER A 152 23.31 -13.19 23.66
N ALA A 153 24.09 -14.17 23.20
CA ALA A 153 25.34 -14.55 23.87
C ALA A 153 26.51 -13.56 23.64
N ALA A 154 26.32 -12.53 22.81
CA ALA A 154 27.34 -11.52 22.48
C ALA A 154 27.10 -10.14 23.12
N VAL A 155 26.11 -9.97 24.00
CA VAL A 155 25.99 -8.78 24.85
C VAL A 155 26.40 -9.14 26.26
N SER A 156 27.68 -9.47 26.42
CA SER A 156 28.34 -9.46 27.71
C SER A 156 28.82 -8.04 28.02
N ASP A 157 28.30 -7.53 29.14
CA ASP A 157 28.89 -6.52 30.02
C ASP A 157 28.72 -5.03 29.67
N TRP A 158 27.63 -4.44 30.20
CA TRP A 158 27.52 -3.01 30.48
C TRP A 158 27.11 -2.76 31.94
N ARG A 159 27.69 -3.52 32.89
CA ARG A 159 27.61 -3.17 34.31
C ARG A 159 28.99 -2.85 34.85
N ASP A 160 29.03 -1.69 35.52
CA ASP A 160 30.14 -1.07 36.25
C ASP A 160 31.30 -0.52 35.42
N HIS A 161 31.29 0.80 35.23
CA HIS A 161 32.33 1.63 35.82
C HIS A 161 31.80 3.00 36.28
N ASP A 162 31.84 3.16 37.60
CA ASP A 162 32.13 4.35 38.39
C ASP A 162 31.16 5.54 38.43
N VAL A 163 30.30 5.47 39.45
CA VAL A 163 30.07 6.60 40.36
C VAL A 163 31.37 6.87 41.15
N ARG A 164 32.00 8.02 40.92
CA ARG A 164 32.71 8.91 41.89
C ARG A 164 33.67 9.85 41.14
N ARG A 165 33.34 11.13 40.98
CA ARG A 165 33.70 12.26 41.85
C ARG A 165 33.45 13.59 41.13
#